data_AF-A0A442WG30-F1
#
_entry.id   AF-A0A442WG30-F1
#
_cell.length_a   1.000
_cell.length_b   1.000
_cell.length_c   1.000
_cell.angle_alpha   90.00
_cell.angle_beta   90.00
_cell.angle_gamma   90.00
#
_symmetry.space_group_name_H-M   'P 1'
#
loop_
_entity.id
_entity.type
_entity.pdbx_description
1 polymer ?
#
loop_
_entity_poly.entity_id
_entity_poly.type
_entity_poly.pdbx_seq_one_letter_code
_entity_poly.pdbx_strand_id
1 'polypeptide(L)'
;MGAEPETKGNRKKVSYVGVPAVFKLELACKHLNDAYEGFGCYLVGSALERADWRDVDVVLILDDDAFAREFPSADLRGGNFELDTKWLIHTVALSDWLKEQTGLPIDFKIQPQTWANERHKGMRHAKGMRVTRERSE
;
A
#
# COMPACT_ATOMS: atom_id res chain seq x y z
N MET A 1 -24.42 -45.72 9.56
CA MET A 1 -23.20 -45.08 9.01
C MET A 1 -23.50 -43.61 8.84
N GLY A 2 -23.09 -42.78 9.80
CA GLY A 2 -23.20 -41.32 9.67
C GLY A 2 -22.08 -40.84 8.76
N ALA A 3 -22.42 -40.04 7.75
CA ALA A 3 -21.42 -39.41 6.90
C ALA A 3 -20.56 -38.46 7.74
N GLU A 4 -19.24 -38.63 7.68
CA GLU A 4 -18.30 -37.69 8.28
C GLU A 4 -18.45 -36.31 7.60
N PRO A 5 -18.46 -35.21 8.37
CA PRO A 5 -18.60 -33.89 7.79
C PRO A 5 -17.38 -33.57 6.93
N GLU A 6 -17.60 -33.28 5.65
CA GLU A 6 -16.55 -32.78 4.76
C GLU A 6 -15.88 -31.56 5.37
N THR A 7 -14.57 -31.65 5.61
CA THR A 7 -13.73 -30.52 5.97
C THR A 7 -13.77 -29.51 4.83
N LYS A 8 -14.59 -28.45 4.96
CA LYS A 8 -14.56 -27.30 4.06
C LYS A 8 -13.13 -26.76 4.05
N GLY A 9 -12.42 -26.98 2.94
CA GLY A 9 -11.06 -26.47 2.74
C GLY A 9 -11.00 -24.98 3.06
N ASN A 10 -9.98 -24.57 3.81
CA ASN A 10 -9.85 -23.22 4.30
C ASN A 10 -9.72 -22.27 3.09
N ARG A 11 -10.76 -21.48 2.80
CA ARG A 11 -10.73 -20.54 1.67
C ARG A 11 -9.60 -19.54 1.89
N LYS A 12 -8.70 -19.42 0.90
CA LYS A 12 -7.63 -18.41 0.93
C LYS A 12 -8.25 -17.04 1.12
N LYS A 13 -7.84 -16.33 2.18
CA LYS A 13 -8.34 -14.97 2.45
C LYS A 13 -7.76 -14.03 1.41
N VAL A 14 -8.56 -13.03 1.04
CA VAL A 14 -8.16 -11.95 0.12
C VAL A 14 -7.15 -11.03 0.84
N SER A 15 -7.35 -10.77 2.13
CA SER A 15 -6.40 -10.05 2.98
C SER A 15 -6.39 -10.67 4.37
N TYR A 16 -5.24 -10.66 5.02
CA TYR A 16 -5.07 -11.07 6.40
C TYR A 16 -5.04 -9.87 7.37
N VAL A 17 -5.23 -8.65 6.87
CA VAL A 17 -5.46 -7.46 7.70
C VAL A 17 -6.91 -7.46 8.16
N GLY A 18 -7.12 -7.53 9.48
CA GLY A 18 -8.43 -7.58 10.10
C GLY A 18 -9.19 -6.25 10.08
N VAL A 19 -10.48 -6.33 10.39
CA VAL A 19 -11.31 -5.15 10.73
C VAL A 19 -11.12 -4.79 12.21
N PRO A 20 -11.19 -3.51 12.60
CA PRO A 20 -11.45 -2.33 11.76
C PRO A 20 -10.21 -1.77 11.06
N ALA A 21 -9.01 -2.32 11.30
CA ALA A 21 -7.75 -1.75 10.84
C ALA A 21 -7.66 -1.57 9.31
N VAL A 22 -8.18 -2.52 8.54
CA VAL A 22 -8.22 -2.40 7.06
C VAL A 22 -9.06 -1.20 6.61
N PHE A 23 -10.15 -0.85 7.30
CA PHE A 23 -10.97 0.32 6.95
C PHE A 23 -10.34 1.64 7.39
N LYS A 24 -9.61 1.64 8.51
CA LYS A 24 -8.77 2.77 8.89
C LYS A 24 -7.70 3.02 7.83
N LEU A 25 -7.10 1.94 7.30
CA LEU A 25 -6.14 2.03 6.20
C LEU A 25 -6.79 2.60 4.93
N GLU A 26 -8.01 2.15 4.56
CA GLU A 26 -8.77 2.76 3.46
C GLU A 26 -8.95 4.26 3.66
N LEU A 27 -9.35 4.70 4.86
CA LEU A 27 -9.58 6.11 5.15
C LEU A 27 -8.28 6.93 5.08
N ALA A 28 -7.21 6.46 5.71
CA ALA A 28 -5.93 7.16 5.73
C ALA A 28 -5.32 7.28 4.32
N CYS A 29 -5.39 6.21 3.52
CA CYS A 29 -4.90 6.23 2.14
C CYS A 29 -5.67 7.19 1.23
N LYS A 30 -6.93 7.56 1.54
CA LYS A 30 -7.64 8.60 0.75
C LYS A 30 -6.91 9.93 0.82
N HIS A 31 -6.47 10.33 2.01
CA HIS A 31 -5.73 11.59 2.19
C HIS A 31 -4.42 11.59 1.40
N LEU A 32 -3.73 10.46 1.35
CA LEU A 32 -2.51 10.33 0.54
C LEU A 32 -2.82 10.37 -0.95
N ASN A 33 -3.86 9.66 -1.41
CA ASN A 33 -4.26 9.70 -2.81
C ASN A 33 -4.72 11.09 -3.26
N ASP A 34 -5.34 11.88 -2.38
CA ASP A 34 -5.74 13.26 -2.68
C ASP A 34 -4.53 14.22 -2.70
N ALA A 35 -3.49 13.93 -1.92
CA ALA A 35 -2.31 14.78 -1.78
C ALA A 35 -1.27 14.56 -2.90
N TYR A 36 -1.26 13.39 -3.53
CA TYR A 36 -0.28 13.04 -4.55
C TYR A 36 -0.95 12.74 -5.90
N GLU A 37 -0.41 13.33 -6.96
CA GLU A 37 -0.78 12.99 -8.34
C GLU A 37 -0.12 11.66 -8.73
N GLY A 38 -0.85 10.55 -8.61
CA GLY A 38 -0.34 9.22 -8.93
C GLY A 38 -1.42 8.17 -9.15
N PHE A 39 -0.99 6.90 -9.22
CA PHE A 39 -1.87 5.75 -9.36
C PHE A 39 -2.51 5.32 -8.02
N GLY A 40 -2.03 5.88 -6.92
CA GLY A 40 -2.57 5.73 -5.57
C GLY A 40 -1.82 4.72 -4.70
N CYS A 41 -2.35 4.52 -3.50
CA CYS A 41 -1.80 3.60 -2.51
C CYS A 41 -2.25 2.15 -2.75
N TYR A 42 -1.33 1.22 -2.54
CA TYR A 42 -1.56 -0.22 -2.66
C TYR A 42 -1.04 -0.95 -1.43
N LEU A 43 -1.89 -1.78 -0.83
CA LEU A 43 -1.44 -2.83 0.08
C LEU A 43 -0.79 -3.94 -0.75
N VAL A 44 0.40 -4.36 -0.36
CA VAL A 44 1.17 -5.44 -1.01
C VAL A 44 1.74 -6.38 0.06
N GLY A 45 2.63 -7.29 -0.36
CA GLY A 45 3.46 -8.06 0.56
C GLY A 45 2.71 -9.15 1.32
N SER A 46 3.34 -9.59 2.42
CA SER A 46 2.96 -10.84 3.10
C SER A 46 1.57 -10.81 3.73
N ALA A 47 1.06 -9.62 4.07
CA ALA A 47 -0.28 -9.42 4.61
C ALA A 47 -1.42 -9.80 3.63
N LEU A 48 -1.10 -9.95 2.33
CA LEU A 48 -2.03 -10.49 1.33
C LEU A 48 -1.93 -12.02 1.15
N GLU A 49 -0.87 -12.64 1.66
CA GLU A 49 -0.54 -14.03 1.34
C GLU A 49 -0.81 -15.00 2.49
N ARG A 50 -0.48 -14.59 3.72
CA ARG A 50 -0.51 -15.43 4.92
C ARG A 50 -0.91 -14.65 6.17
N ALA A 51 -1.26 -15.33 7.26
CA ALA A 51 -1.78 -14.71 8.49
C ALA A 51 -0.70 -14.23 9.46
N ASP A 52 0.52 -14.75 9.36
CA ASP A 52 1.70 -14.49 10.19
C ASP A 52 2.60 -13.38 9.60
N TRP A 53 1.98 -12.37 8.98
CA TRP A 53 2.67 -11.17 8.53
C TRP A 53 3.18 -10.36 9.73
N ARG A 54 4.33 -9.70 9.58
CA ARG A 54 4.95 -8.86 10.64
C ARG A 54 4.67 -7.39 10.41
N ASP A 55 4.71 -7.00 9.16
CA ASP A 55 4.56 -5.68 8.59
C ASP A 55 3.39 -5.65 7.60
N VAL A 56 2.86 -4.46 7.39
CA VAL A 56 1.84 -4.17 6.37
C VAL A 56 2.47 -3.23 5.36
N ASP A 57 2.94 -3.79 4.25
CA ASP A 57 3.58 -3.05 3.16
C ASP A 57 2.55 -2.21 2.40
N VAL A 58 2.73 -0.88 2.39
CA VAL A 58 1.90 0.05 1.64
C VAL A 58 2.77 0.84 0.67
N VAL A 59 2.46 0.75 -0.62
CA VAL A 59 3.21 1.46 -1.66
C VAL A 59 2.32 2.51 -2.32
N LEU A 60 2.73 3.77 -2.30
CA LEU A 60 2.19 4.80 -3.16
C LEU A 60 2.95 4.78 -4.48
N ILE A 61 2.24 4.52 -5.58
CA ILE A 61 2.84 4.49 -6.91
C ILE A 61 2.53 5.79 -7.63
N LEU A 62 3.59 6.50 -8.01
CA LEU A 62 3.51 7.71 -8.81
C LEU A 62 3.86 7.41 -10.27
N ASP A 63 3.37 8.24 -11.17
CA ASP A 63 3.93 8.31 -12.52
C ASP A 63 5.42 8.66 -12.45
N ASP A 64 6.23 8.16 -13.39
CA ASP A 64 7.69 8.37 -13.37
C ASP A 64 8.04 9.87 -13.39
N ASP A 65 7.31 10.70 -14.15
CA ASP A 65 7.53 12.14 -14.19
C ASP A 65 7.08 12.81 -12.89
N ALA A 66 5.99 12.33 -12.28
CA ALA A 66 5.53 12.83 -10.98
C ALA A 66 6.54 12.50 -9.87
N PHE A 67 7.09 11.28 -9.89
CA PHE A 67 8.14 10.87 -8.98
C PHE A 67 9.40 11.71 -9.17
N ALA A 68 9.83 11.96 -10.41
CA ALA A 68 10.99 12.79 -10.70
C ALA A 68 10.80 14.26 -10.24
N ARG A 69 9.58 14.80 -10.33
CA ARG A 69 9.26 16.13 -9.76
C ARG A 69 9.37 16.14 -8.24
N GLU A 70 8.88 15.08 -7.60
CA GLU A 70 8.89 14.98 -6.14
C GLU A 70 10.30 14.75 -5.59
N PHE A 71 11.10 13.93 -6.28
CA PHE A 71 12.46 13.54 -5.90
C PHE A 71 13.44 13.81 -7.06
N PRO A 72 13.81 15.08 -7.33
CA PRO A 72 14.58 15.47 -8.52
C PRO A 72 16.02 14.93 -8.53
N SER A 73 16.54 14.50 -7.39
CA SER A 73 17.88 13.92 -7.27
C SER A 73 17.88 12.38 -7.28
N ALA A 74 16.70 11.76 -7.38
CA ALA A 74 16.56 10.32 -7.35
C ALA A 74 16.90 9.67 -8.69
N ASP A 75 17.66 8.57 -8.65
CA ASP A 75 17.83 7.67 -9.79
C ASP A 75 16.63 6.72 -9.90
N LEU A 76 15.79 6.92 -10.91
CA LEU A 76 14.56 6.17 -11.15
C LEU A 76 14.80 4.69 -11.51
N ARG A 77 15.99 4.33 -12.01
CA ARG A 77 16.23 3.00 -12.61
C ARG A 77 17.13 2.11 -11.76
N GLY A 78 18.02 2.68 -10.96
CA GLY A 78 18.97 1.91 -10.14
C GLY A 78 18.43 1.50 -8.77
N GLY A 79 17.26 1.99 -8.35
CA GLY A 79 16.73 1.78 -6.99
C GLY A 79 17.40 2.64 -5.91
N ASN A 80 18.45 3.38 -6.26
CA ASN A 80 19.16 4.28 -5.35
C ASN A 80 18.29 5.45 -4.85
N PHE A 81 17.13 5.69 -5.47
CA PHE A 81 16.14 6.65 -4.97
C PHE A 81 15.71 6.36 -3.52
N GLU A 82 15.78 5.11 -3.06
CA GLU A 82 15.46 4.76 -1.66
C GLU A 82 16.48 5.35 -0.66
N LEU A 83 17.62 5.84 -1.13
CA LEU A 83 18.63 6.54 -0.33
C LEU A 83 18.51 8.07 -0.42
N ASP A 84 17.60 8.59 -1.24
CA ASP A 84 17.33 10.03 -1.28
C ASP A 84 16.82 10.51 0.09
N THR A 85 17.35 11.64 0.57
CA THR A 85 17.02 12.14 1.91
C THR A 85 15.55 12.52 2.03
N LYS A 86 14.97 13.14 0.99
CA LYS A 86 13.56 13.50 1.01
C LYS A 86 12.71 12.23 0.99
N TRP A 87 13.07 11.24 0.19
CA TRP A 87 12.39 9.94 0.16
C TRP A 87 12.41 9.25 1.52
N LEU A 88 13.57 9.17 2.18
CA LEU A 88 13.72 8.58 3.52
C LEU A 88 12.83 9.28 4.56
N ILE A 89 12.81 10.62 4.55
CA ILE A 89 11.94 11.39 5.45
C ILE A 89 10.47 11.06 5.20
N HIS A 90 10.04 10.97 3.94
CA HIS A 90 8.66 10.62 3.61
C HIS A 90 8.31 9.21 4.04
N THR A 91 9.16 8.24 3.75
CA THR A 91 8.96 6.84 4.15
C THR A 91 8.83 6.70 5.66
N VAL A 92 9.72 7.32 6.45
CA VAL A 92 9.64 7.27 7.91
C VAL A 92 8.39 8.00 8.42
N ALA A 93 8.19 9.25 8.03
CA ALA A 93 7.09 10.08 8.54
C ALA A 93 5.71 9.50 8.19
N LEU A 94 5.53 8.99 6.97
CA LEU A 94 4.26 8.42 6.54
C LEU A 94 4.03 7.02 7.13
N SER A 95 5.08 6.22 7.34
CA SER A 95 4.95 4.95 8.06
C SER A 95 4.46 5.18 9.50
N ASP A 96 5.06 6.13 10.21
CA ASP A 96 4.67 6.47 11.58
C ASP A 96 3.27 7.07 11.64
N TRP A 97 2.96 8.01 10.74
CA TRP A 97 1.63 8.62 10.68
C TRP A 97 0.54 7.57 10.38
N LEU A 98 0.74 6.68 9.40
CA LEU A 98 -0.21 5.62 9.07
C LEU A 98 -0.34 4.60 10.21
N LYS A 99 0.75 4.28 10.91
CA LYS A 99 0.72 3.46 12.12
C LYS A 99 -0.16 4.10 13.20
N GLU A 100 -0.04 5.40 13.43
CA GLU A 100 -0.92 6.12 14.36
C GLU A 100 -2.38 6.08 13.92
N GLN A 101 -2.67 6.22 12.62
CA GLN A 101 -4.04 6.19 12.11
C GLN A 101 -4.69 4.80 12.22
N THR A 102 -3.90 3.73 12.04
CA THR A 102 -4.43 2.38 11.83
C THR A 102 -4.19 1.42 13.00
N GLY A 103 -3.14 1.65 13.79
CA GLY A 103 -2.59 0.69 14.76
C GLY A 103 -1.79 -0.45 14.12
N LEU A 104 -1.52 -0.40 12.81
CA LEU A 104 -0.78 -1.43 12.08
C LEU A 104 0.73 -1.11 12.04
N PRO A 105 1.60 -2.13 12.01
CA PRO A 105 3.03 -1.94 11.73
C PRO A 105 3.24 -1.68 10.23
N ILE A 106 3.01 -0.44 9.80
CA ILE A 106 3.11 -0.05 8.38
C ILE A 106 4.59 0.08 7.94
N ASP A 107 4.92 -0.48 6.78
CA ASP A 107 6.12 -0.14 6.00
C ASP A 107 5.66 0.61 4.74
N PHE A 108 5.85 1.93 4.70
CA PHE A 108 5.38 2.79 3.62
C PHE A 108 6.49 3.17 2.64
N LYS A 109 6.24 3.01 1.34
CA LYS A 109 7.18 3.36 0.27
C LYS A 109 6.50 4.16 -0.82
N ILE A 110 7.22 5.12 -1.39
CA ILE A 110 6.81 5.80 -2.63
C ILE A 110 7.67 5.22 -3.76
N GLN A 111 7.06 4.81 -4.87
CA GLN A 111 7.80 4.22 -5.99
C GLN A 111 7.40 4.84 -7.33
N PRO A 112 8.35 5.00 -8.27
CA PRO A 112 8.02 5.29 -9.65
C PRO A 112 7.36 4.06 -10.29
N GLN A 113 6.41 4.30 -11.20
CA GLN A 113 5.59 3.26 -11.83
C GLN A 113 6.44 2.19 -12.52
N THR A 114 7.44 2.59 -13.30
CA THR A 114 8.28 1.65 -14.06
C THR A 114 9.00 0.70 -13.11
N TRP A 115 9.65 1.24 -12.07
CA TRP A 115 10.33 0.44 -11.05
C TRP A 115 9.38 -0.53 -10.36
N ALA A 116 8.23 -0.04 -9.87
CA ALA A 116 7.26 -0.87 -9.18
C ALA A 116 6.80 -2.05 -10.05
N ASN A 117 6.51 -1.79 -11.32
CA ASN A 117 6.03 -2.79 -12.27
C ASN A 117 7.10 -3.80 -12.68
N GLU A 118 8.36 -3.39 -12.82
CA GLU A 118 9.47 -4.29 -13.12
C GLU A 118 9.79 -5.20 -11.94
N ARG A 119 9.85 -4.65 -10.72
CA ARG A 119 10.36 -5.34 -9.54
C ARG A 119 9.32 -6.17 -8.78
N HIS A 120 8.04 -5.81 -8.87
CA HIS A 120 6.97 -6.43 -8.09
C HIS A 120 5.85 -6.95 -9.00
N LYS A 121 5.85 -8.26 -9.27
CA LYS A 121 4.82 -8.96 -10.08
C LYS A 121 3.66 -9.56 -9.26
N GLY A 122 3.69 -9.37 -7.94
CA GLY A 122 2.67 -9.89 -7.02
C GLY A 122 1.36 -9.11 -7.04
N MET A 123 0.40 -9.60 -6.27
CA MET A 123 -0.91 -8.97 -6.09
C MET A 123 -0.79 -7.61 -5.41
N ARG A 124 -1.58 -6.63 -5.85
CA ARG A 124 -1.68 -5.30 -5.25
C ARG A 124 -3.13 -4.97 -4.97
N HIS A 125 -3.45 -4.60 -3.74
CA HIS A 125 -4.80 -4.18 -3.36
C HIS A 125 -4.87 -2.67 -3.24
N ALA A 126 -5.55 -2.03 -4.19
CA ALA A 126 -5.76 -0.58 -4.17
C ALA A 126 -6.45 -0.15 -2.86
N LYS A 127 -5.98 0.95 -2.28
CA LYS A 127 -6.46 1.53 -1.03
C LYS A 127 -6.81 2.99 -1.22
N GLY A 128 -7.88 3.41 -0.54
CA GLY A 128 -8.29 4.81 -0.49
C GLY A 128 -8.90 5.33 -1.79
N MET A 129 -9.50 4.46 -2.60
CA MET A 129 -10.22 4.89 -3.81
C MET A 129 -11.51 5.63 -3.44
N ARG A 130 -11.75 6.78 -4.07
CA ARG A 130 -13.02 7.53 -3.99
C ARG A 130 -13.91 7.09 -5.14
N VAL A 131 -14.82 6.15 -4.86
CA VAL A 131 -15.80 5.65 -5.86
C VAL A 131 -17.17 6.31 -5.74
N THR A 132 -17.40 7.06 -4.66
CA THR A 132 -18.63 7.83 -4.44
C THR A 132 -18.50 9.18 -5.12
N ARG A 133 -19.51 9.60 -5.89
CA ARG A 133 -19.57 10.96 -6.43
C ARG A 133 -19.71 11.96 -5.29
N GLU A 134 -18.87 12.99 -5.30
CA GLU A 134 -19.15 14.18 -4.51
C GLU A 134 -20.42 14.83 -5.08
N ARG A 135 -21.33 15.23 -4.19
CA ARG A 135 -22.52 15.97 -4.60
C ARG A 135 -22.02 17.32 -5.10
N SER A 136 -22.18 17.60 -6.39
CA SER A 136 -22.01 18.96 -6.91
C SER A 136 -22.95 19.88 -6.14
N GLU A 137 -22.43 20.97 -5.58
CA GLU A 137 -23.24 22.09 -5.08
C GLU A 137 -23.93 22.82 -6.23
#